data_AF-X1EZ90-F1
#
_entry.id   AF-X1EZ90-F1
#
_cell.length_a   1.000
_cell.length_b   1.000
_cell.length_c   1.000
_cell.angle_alpha   90.00
_cell.angle_beta   90.00
_cell.angle_gamma   90.00
#
_symmetry.space_group_name_H-M   'P 1'
#
loop_
_entity.id
_entity.type
_entity.pdbx_description
1 polymer ?
#
loop_
_entity_poly.entity_id
_entity_poly.type
_entity_poly.pdbx_seq_one_letter_code
_entity_poly.pdbx_strand_id
1 'polypeptide(L)'
;MTNQESTVGKEELEGKLIFKSIFFFALIIAITFIGAGRINYWQGWIYNGLNIIFLLLSYFLLPRELIEERLKPKEGMKKWDKIYYIVSIPVYFAILIISILDGGRFDWEPRIPILVVIIGVVVYTI
;
A
#
# COMPACT_ATOMS: atom_id res chain seq x y z
N MET A 1 -36.64 0.22 15.91
CA MET A 1 -36.04 -0.97 15.25
C MET A 1 -35.10 -0.61 14.09
N THR A 2 -34.97 0.67 13.71
CA THR A 2 -34.19 1.14 12.56
C THR A 2 -32.68 1.32 12.82
N ASN A 3 -32.22 1.37 14.07
CA ASN A 3 -30.81 1.63 14.38
C ASN A 3 -29.93 0.37 14.38
N GLN A 4 -30.46 -0.82 14.71
CA GLN A 4 -29.65 -2.05 14.81
C GLN A 4 -29.26 -2.64 13.44
N GLU A 5 -30.11 -2.56 12.42
CA GLU A 5 -29.74 -2.99 11.07
C GLU A 5 -28.66 -2.08 10.45
N SER A 6 -28.70 -0.78 10.77
CA SER A 6 -27.70 0.18 10.29
C SER A 6 -26.32 0.00 10.93
N THR A 7 -26.23 -0.50 12.16
CA THR A 7 -24.97 -0.76 12.86
C THR A 7 -24.34 -2.08 12.43
N VAL A 8 -25.16 -3.14 12.26
CA VAL A 8 -24.70 -4.46 11.80
C VAL A 8 -24.13 -4.38 10.37
N GLY A 9 -24.79 -3.65 9.46
CA GLY A 9 -24.28 -3.46 8.10
C GLY A 9 -22.97 -2.67 8.02
N LYS A 10 -22.70 -1.78 8.99
CA LYS A 10 -21.45 -1.00 9.08
C LYS A 10 -20.29 -1.83 9.59
N GLU A 11 -20.50 -2.63 10.64
CA GLU A 11 -19.46 -3.52 11.18
C GLU A 11 -19.02 -4.58 10.16
N GLU A 12 -19.96 -5.12 9.38
CA GLU A 12 -19.65 -6.08 8.32
C GLU A 12 -18.83 -5.43 7.17
N LEU A 13 -19.11 -4.17 6.83
CA LEU A 13 -18.36 -3.41 5.84
C LEU A 13 -16.93 -3.14 6.30
N GLU A 14 -16.75 -2.73 7.55
CA GLU A 14 -15.43 -2.52 8.15
C GLU A 14 -14.60 -3.80 8.20
N GLY A 15 -15.21 -4.92 8.61
CA GLY A 15 -14.54 -6.23 8.58
C GLY A 15 -14.04 -6.62 7.19
N LYS A 16 -14.86 -6.41 6.15
CA LYS A 16 -14.46 -6.65 4.75
C LYS A 16 -13.32 -5.75 4.30
N LEU A 17 -13.32 -4.48 4.69
CA LEU A 17 -12.26 -3.52 4.35
C LEU A 17 -10.94 -3.85 5.06
N ILE A 18 -11.00 -4.22 6.33
CA ILE A 18 -9.82 -4.66 7.10
C ILE A 18 -9.26 -5.94 6.47
N PHE A 19 -10.11 -6.94 6.19
CA PHE A 19 -9.68 -8.17 5.53
C PHE A 19 -9.03 -7.92 4.17
N LYS A 20 -9.65 -7.07 3.33
CA LYS A 20 -9.09 -6.67 2.04
C LYS A 20 -7.74 -5.98 2.19
N SER A 21 -7.58 -5.13 3.20
CA SER A 21 -6.32 -4.44 3.48
C SER A 21 -5.25 -5.45 3.91
N ILE A 22 -5.55 -6.32 4.87
CA ILE A 22 -4.64 -7.40 5.32
C ILE A 22 -4.22 -8.28 4.15
N PHE A 23 -5.18 -8.73 3.32
CA PHE A 23 -4.90 -9.55 2.15
C PHE A 23 -4.01 -8.82 1.15
N PHE A 24 -4.28 -7.54 0.86
CA PHE A 24 -3.47 -6.73 -0.03
C PHE A 24 -2.03 -6.59 0.48
N PHE A 25 -1.84 -6.30 1.76
CA PHE A 25 -0.52 -6.21 2.37
C PHE A 25 0.23 -7.55 2.37
N ALA A 26 -0.46 -8.65 2.68
CA ALA A 26 0.10 -9.99 2.58
C ALA A 26 0.57 -10.30 1.15
N LEU A 27 -0.21 -9.89 0.14
CA LEU A 27 0.18 -10.02 -1.26
C LEU A 27 1.43 -9.20 -1.60
N ILE A 28 1.52 -7.94 -1.16
CA ILE A 28 2.72 -7.10 -1.40
C ILE A 28 3.96 -7.68 -0.72
N ILE A 29 3.83 -8.19 0.51
CA ILE A 29 4.90 -8.88 1.23
C ILE A 29 5.33 -10.13 0.45
N ALA A 30 4.38 -10.94 0.00
CA ALA A 30 4.66 -12.14 -0.79
C ALA A 30 5.40 -11.78 -2.09
N ILE A 31 4.92 -10.78 -2.84
CA ILE A 31 5.59 -10.29 -4.06
C ILE A 31 7.02 -9.82 -3.75
N THR A 32 7.22 -9.11 -2.63
CA THR A 32 8.53 -8.62 -2.20
C THR A 32 9.51 -9.76 -1.97
N PHE A 33 9.15 -10.75 -1.14
CA PHE A 33 10.10 -11.79 -0.75
C PHE A 33 10.22 -12.93 -1.76
N ILE A 34 9.16 -13.23 -2.51
CA ILE A 34 9.23 -14.16 -3.66
C ILE A 34 10.07 -13.54 -4.78
N GLY A 35 9.86 -12.25 -5.08
CA GLY A 35 10.64 -11.52 -6.08
C GLY A 35 12.12 -11.43 -5.71
N ALA A 36 12.43 -11.10 -4.44
CA ALA A 36 13.80 -11.06 -3.94
C ALA A 36 14.44 -12.46 -3.87
N GLY A 37 13.65 -13.52 -3.66
CA GLY A 37 14.15 -14.88 -3.47
C GLY A 37 14.88 -15.11 -2.14
N ARG A 38 14.84 -14.13 -1.22
CA ARG A 38 15.45 -14.22 0.12
C ARG A 38 14.67 -13.37 1.13
N ILE A 39 14.55 -13.85 2.36
CA ILE A 39 13.89 -13.13 3.46
C ILE A 39 14.81 -12.08 4.10
N ASN A 40 16.13 -12.24 4.00
CA ASN A 40 17.11 -11.28 4.54
C ASN A 40 17.26 -10.00 3.70
N TYR A 41 16.25 -9.66 2.90
CA TYR A 41 16.21 -8.42 2.10
C TYR A 41 15.68 -7.26 2.95
N TRP A 42 16.60 -6.53 3.60
CA TRP A 42 16.27 -5.48 4.56
C TRP A 42 15.50 -4.30 3.94
N GLN A 43 15.78 -3.92 2.70
CA GLN A 43 15.04 -2.84 2.02
C GLN A 43 13.56 -3.22 1.83
N GLY A 44 13.27 -4.49 1.55
CA GLY A 44 11.91 -5.02 1.48
C GLY A 44 11.18 -4.90 2.81
N TRP A 45 11.86 -5.16 3.93
CA TRP A 45 11.29 -4.96 5.27
C TRP A 45 11.00 -3.50 5.58
N ILE A 46 11.91 -2.58 5.24
CA ILE A 46 11.68 -1.15 5.44
C ILE A 46 10.47 -0.68 4.64
N TYR A 47 10.41 -1.01 3.35
CA TYR A 47 9.30 -0.62 2.48
C TYR A 47 7.95 -1.12 3.00
N ASN A 48 7.85 -2.44 3.28
CA ASN A 48 6.61 -3.02 3.77
C ASN A 48 6.25 -2.51 5.18
N GLY A 49 7.24 -2.39 6.07
CA GLY A 49 7.06 -1.87 7.42
C GLY A 49 6.52 -0.45 7.44
N LEU A 50 7.08 0.44 6.61
CA LEU A 50 6.58 1.82 6.48
C LEU A 50 5.14 1.87 5.98
N ASN A 51 4.78 1.07 4.97
CA ASN A 51 3.39 1.04 4.48
C ASN A 51 2.41 0.54 5.55
N ILE A 52 2.81 -0.46 6.35
CA ILE A 52 1.98 -0.95 7.48
C ILE A 52 1.84 0.13 8.55
N ILE A 53 2.93 0.80 8.92
CA ILE A 53 2.89 1.92 9.87
C ILE A 53 1.95 3.01 9.36
N PHE A 54 2.03 3.40 8.09
CA PHE A 54 1.12 4.39 7.51
C PHE A 54 -0.34 3.98 7.54
N LEU A 55 -0.64 2.70 7.28
CA LEU A 55 -2.00 2.18 7.40
C LEU A 55 -2.51 2.31 8.84
N LEU A 56 -1.71 1.88 9.82
CA LEU A 56 -2.08 1.94 11.24
C LEU A 56 -2.26 3.39 11.69
N LEU A 57 -1.34 4.29 11.34
CA LEU A 57 -1.46 5.71 11.63
C LEU A 57 -2.71 6.31 10.99
N SER A 58 -3.00 5.96 9.73
CA SER A 58 -4.22 6.41 9.06
C SER A 58 -5.48 5.91 9.77
N TYR A 59 -5.48 4.66 10.23
CA TYR A 59 -6.62 4.08 10.95
C TYR A 59 -6.83 4.70 12.34
N PHE A 60 -5.75 4.99 13.08
CA PHE A 60 -5.84 5.53 14.44
C PHE A 60 -5.96 7.05 14.52
N LEU A 61 -5.38 7.79 13.55
CA LEU A 61 -5.32 9.25 13.61
C LEU A 61 -6.40 9.94 12.76
N LEU A 62 -6.93 9.30 11.71
CA LEU A 62 -7.96 9.92 10.90
C LEU A 62 -9.34 9.77 11.55
N PRO A 63 -10.13 10.85 11.64
CA PRO A 63 -11.54 10.78 11.99
C PRO A 63 -12.29 9.82 11.06
N ARG A 64 -13.23 9.06 11.63
CA ARG A 64 -13.99 8.03 10.92
C ARG A 64 -14.75 8.63 9.74
N GLU A 65 -15.22 9.86 9.87
CA GLU A 65 -15.94 10.60 8.83
C GLU A 65 -15.10 10.78 7.57
N LEU A 66 -13.79 11.07 7.72
CA LEU A 66 -12.87 11.23 6.58
C LEU A 66 -12.56 9.88 5.92
N ILE A 67 -12.50 8.80 6.70
CA ILE A 67 -12.32 7.44 6.18
C ILE A 67 -13.55 7.04 5.36
N GLU A 68 -14.74 7.26 5.89
CA GLU A 68 -16.00 6.98 5.19
C GLU A 68 -16.13 7.79 3.90
N GLU A 69 -15.76 9.07 3.91
CA GLU A 69 -15.74 9.91 2.71
C GLU A 69 -14.79 9.37 1.64
N ARG A 70 -13.61 8.88 2.03
CA ARG A 70 -12.66 8.25 1.10
C ARG A 70 -13.14 6.91 0.52
N LEU A 71 -14.00 6.20 1.25
CA LEU A 71 -14.55 4.91 0.85
C LEU A 71 -15.79 5.05 -0.03
N LYS A 72 -16.45 6.21 -0.04
CA LYS A 72 -17.58 6.46 -0.93
C LYS A 72 -17.15 6.27 -2.39
N PRO A 73 -17.99 5.62 -3.22
CA PRO A 73 -17.75 5.56 -4.66
C PRO A 73 -17.52 6.97 -5.19
N LYS A 74 -16.43 7.19 -5.95
CA LYS A 74 -16.14 8.49 -6.56
C LYS A 74 -17.13 8.77 -7.70
N GLU A 75 -18.34 9.16 -7.35
CA GLU A 75 -19.35 9.63 -8.27
C GLU A 75 -18.82 10.91 -8.97
N GLY A 76 -18.85 10.93 -10.30
CA GLY A 76 -18.37 12.07 -11.08
C GLY A 76 -16.87 12.09 -11.43
N MET A 77 -16.14 10.99 -11.26
CA MET A 77 -14.74 10.89 -11.71
C MET A 77 -14.59 11.25 -13.21
N LYS A 78 -13.71 12.20 -13.54
CA LYS A 78 -13.47 12.60 -14.94
C LYS A 78 -12.83 11.43 -15.70
N LYS A 79 -13.07 11.36 -17.01
CA LYS A 79 -12.49 10.30 -17.88
C LYS A 79 -10.96 10.25 -17.80
N TRP A 80 -10.31 11.41 -17.71
CA TRP A 80 -8.86 11.51 -17.55
C TRP A 80 -8.36 10.90 -16.23
N ASP A 81 -9.06 11.13 -15.12
CA ASP A 81 -8.71 10.53 -13.82
C ASP A 81 -8.83 9.00 -13.89
N LYS A 82 -9.86 8.49 -14.55
CA LYS A 82 -10.05 7.04 -14.74
C LYS A 82 -8.91 6.43 -15.55
N ILE A 83 -8.48 7.09 -16.63
CA ILE A 83 -7.33 6.65 -17.45
C ILE A 83 -6.07 6.65 -16.60
N TYR A 84 -5.84 7.74 -15.85
CA TYR A 84 -4.70 7.84 -14.94
C TYR A 84 -4.66 6.68 -13.94
N TYR A 85 -5.77 6.34 -13.30
CA TYR A 85 -5.83 5.20 -12.38
C TYR A 85 -5.53 3.87 -13.06
N ILE A 86 -6.12 3.62 -14.23
CA ILE A 86 -5.93 2.37 -14.98
C ILE A 86 -4.47 2.19 -15.41
N VAL A 87 -3.77 3.28 -15.74
CA VAL A 87 -2.35 3.25 -16.14
C VAL A 87 -1.43 3.23 -14.92
N SER A 88 -1.74 3.98 -13.88
CA SER A 88 -0.85 4.14 -12.72
C SER A 88 -0.74 2.85 -11.90
N ILE A 89 -1.81 2.07 -11.78
CA ILE A 89 -1.80 0.80 -11.05
C ILE A 89 -0.76 -0.18 -11.62
N PRO A 90 -0.80 -0.57 -12.91
CA PRO A 90 0.19 -1.50 -13.47
C PRO A 90 1.60 -0.90 -13.48
N VAL A 91 1.74 0.41 -13.70
CA VAL A 91 3.05 1.08 -13.62
C VAL A 91 3.62 0.99 -12.20
N TYR A 92 2.82 1.21 -11.16
CA TYR A 92 3.23 1.04 -9.77
C TYR A 92 3.72 -0.38 -9.50
N PHE A 93 2.98 -1.40 -9.94
CA PHE A 93 3.39 -2.80 -9.78
C PHE A 93 4.66 -3.13 -10.56
N ALA A 94 4.81 -2.60 -11.77
CA ALA A 94 6.03 -2.78 -12.57
C ALA A 94 7.25 -2.18 -11.86
N ILE A 95 7.14 -0.93 -11.37
CA ILE A 95 8.21 -0.28 -10.60
C ILE A 95 8.55 -1.08 -9.34
N LEU A 96 7.54 -1.52 -8.60
CA LEU A 96 7.73 -2.33 -7.39
C LEU A 96 8.50 -3.62 -7.71
N ILE A 97 8.03 -4.39 -8.71
CA ILE A 97 8.65 -5.67 -9.10
C ILE A 97 10.08 -5.44 -9.60
N ILE A 98 10.31 -4.44 -10.46
CA ILE A 98 11.65 -4.11 -10.97
C ILE A 98 12.59 -3.75 -9.80
N SER A 99 12.14 -2.92 -8.85
CA SER A 99 12.93 -2.52 -7.69
C SER A 99 13.29 -3.71 -6.79
N ILE A 100 12.38 -4.67 -6.65
CA ILE A 100 12.62 -5.91 -5.90
C ILE A 100 13.63 -6.80 -6.63
N LEU A 101 13.50 -6.94 -7.95
CA LEU A 101 14.42 -7.75 -8.76
C LEU A 101 15.81 -7.14 -8.78
N ASP A 102 15.91 -5.82 -8.88
CA ASP A 102 17.14 -5.04 -8.81
C ASP A 102 17.89 -5.29 -7.50
N GLY A 103 17.45 -4.72 -6.38
CA GLY A 103 18.18 -4.82 -5.11
C GLY A 103 18.05 -6.17 -4.41
N GLY A 104 16.96 -6.89 -4.66
CA GLY A 104 16.61 -8.11 -3.95
C GLY A 104 17.13 -9.39 -4.58
N ARG A 105 17.35 -9.45 -5.90
CA ARG A 105 17.71 -10.71 -6.58
C ARG A 105 18.94 -10.62 -7.47
N PHE A 106 18.98 -9.63 -8.37
CA PHE A 106 20.02 -9.52 -9.39
C PHE A 106 21.16 -8.59 -8.99
N ASP A 107 20.94 -7.74 -7.98
CA ASP A 107 21.94 -6.84 -7.40
C ASP A 107 22.61 -5.99 -8.48
N TRP A 108 21.79 -5.33 -9.32
CA TRP A 108 22.32 -4.60 -10.48
C TRP A 108 23.27 -3.49 -10.05
N GLU A 109 24.29 -3.28 -10.87
CA GLU A 109 25.27 -2.23 -10.66
C GLU A 109 24.90 -0.94 -11.41
N PRO A 110 25.22 0.25 -10.87
CA PRO A 110 25.90 0.48 -9.59
C PRO A 110 24.95 0.37 -8.39
N ARG A 111 25.46 -0.12 -7.26
CA ARG A 111 24.68 -0.18 -6.02
C ARG A 111 24.32 1.22 -5.54
N ILE A 112 23.06 1.38 -5.14
CA ILE A 112 22.54 2.63 -4.57
C ILE A 112 23.26 2.89 -3.22
N PRO A 113 23.93 4.04 -3.03
CA PRO A 113 24.53 4.39 -1.75
C PRO A 113 23.50 4.49 -0.63
N ILE A 114 23.86 4.07 0.58
CA ILE A 114 22.94 4.05 1.73
C ILE A 114 22.34 5.44 2.04
N LEU A 115 23.08 6.52 1.80
CA LEU A 115 22.60 7.89 1.97
C LEU A 115 21.39 8.20 1.07
N VAL A 116 21.41 7.72 -0.18
CA VAL A 116 20.30 7.91 -1.12
C VAL A 116 19.06 7.15 -0.64
N VAL A 117 19.24 5.95 -0.07
CA VAL A 117 18.14 5.18 0.53
C VAL A 117 17.54 5.92 1.72
N ILE A 118 18.38 6.50 2.61
CA ILE A 118 17.91 7.28 3.76
C ILE A 118 17.11 8.50 3.29
N ILE A 119 17.62 9.25 2.31
CA ILE A 119 16.90 10.39 1.73
C ILE A 119 15.56 9.93 1.14
N GLY A 120 15.55 8.82 0.41
CA GLY A 120 14.34 8.25 -0.16
C GLY A 120 13.31 7.88 0.91
N VAL A 121 13.73 7.29 2.03
CA VAL A 121 12.86 6.99 3.16
C VAL A 121 12.28 8.26 3.78
N VAL A 122 13.10 9.28 4.01
CA VAL A 122 12.63 10.57 4.57
C VAL A 122 11.61 11.22 3.65
N VAL A 123 11.90 11.30 2.36
CA VAL A 123 10.98 11.85 1.35
C VAL A 123 9.69 11.04 1.27
N TYR A 124 9.77 9.72 1.36
CA TYR A 124 8.59 8.86 1.35
C TYR A 124 7.67 9.09 2.55
N THR A 125 8.23 9.53 3.68
CA THR A 125 7.47 9.70 4.93
C THR A 125 6.76 11.04 5.11
N ILE A 126 7.09 12.04 4.30
CA ILE A 126 6.56 13.41 4.38
C ILE A 126 5.42 13.57 3.37
#